data_AF-A0A1B9M0K6-F1
#
_entry.id   AF-A0A1B9M0K6-F1
#
_cell.length_a   1.000
_cell.length_b   1.000
_cell.length_c   1.000
_cell.angle_alpha   90.00
_cell.angle_beta   90.00
_cell.angle_gamma   90.00
#
_symmetry.space_group_name_H-M   'P 1'
#
loop_
_entity.id
_entity.type
_entity.pdbx_description
1 polymer ?
#
loop_
_entity_poly.entity_id
_entity_poly.type
_entity_poly.pdbx_seq_one_letter_code
_entity_poly.pdbx_strand_id
1 'polypeptide(L)'
;MKIYSDIKENAINPDLYPVPEDLWVTDHGYLNDESFDILAKRRLTEKFQKQSYVRELDNGETWQFNPDGTKLMIRDKDGKRVA
;
A
#
# COMPACT_ATOMS: atom_id res chain seq x y z
N MET A 1 -8.37 -6.64 10.42
CA MET A 1 -7.68 -5.58 9.66
C MET A 1 -8.27 -4.23 10.09
N LYS A 2 -7.53 -3.12 10.09
CA LYS A 2 -8.07 -1.82 10.52
C LYS A 2 -9.18 -1.39 9.55
N ILE A 3 -10.33 -1.02 10.10
CA ILE A 3 -11.47 -0.51 9.34
C ILE A 3 -11.42 1.03 9.39
N TYR A 4 -11.40 1.65 8.23
CA TYR A 4 -11.48 3.10 8.03
C TYR A 4 -12.94 3.47 7.79
N SER A 5 -13.57 4.14 8.75
CA SER A 5 -15.00 4.46 8.71
C SER A 5 -15.37 5.31 7.49
N ASP A 6 -14.53 6.27 7.14
CA ASP A 6 -14.69 7.13 5.97
C ASP A 6 -14.65 6.36 4.63
N ILE A 7 -13.82 5.32 4.54
CA ILE A 7 -13.78 4.45 3.35
C ILE A 7 -14.99 3.51 3.33
N LYS A 8 -15.42 3.04 4.50
CA LYS A 8 -16.61 2.18 4.62
C LYS A 8 -17.90 2.92 4.25
N GLU A 9 -18.00 4.20 4.57
CA GLU A 9 -19.12 5.05 4.19
C GLU A 9 -19.24 5.23 2.66
N ASN A 10 -18.12 5.11 1.94
CA ASN A 10 -18.08 5.14 0.47
C ASN A 10 -18.31 3.77 -0.18
N ALA A 11 -18.56 2.72 0.61
CA ALA A 11 -18.79 1.40 0.05
C ALA A 11 -20.08 1.37 -0.78
N ILE A 12 -19.97 0.80 -1.97
CA ILE A 12 -21.07 0.69 -2.90
C ILE A 12 -21.92 -0.50 -2.47
N ASN A 13 -23.24 -0.27 -2.39
CA ASN A 13 -24.18 -1.37 -2.24
C ASN A 13 -24.54 -1.92 -3.63
N PRO A 14 -24.10 -3.14 -3.96
CA PRO A 14 -24.38 -3.73 -5.27
C PRO A 14 -25.87 -4.04 -5.49
N ASP A 15 -26.69 -4.09 -4.42
CA ASP A 15 -28.12 -4.35 -4.52
C ASP A 15 -28.92 -3.10 -4.92
N LEU A 16 -28.34 -1.90 -4.81
CA LEU A 16 -29.01 -0.62 -5.06
C LEU A 16 -28.75 -0.03 -6.45
N TYR A 17 -27.70 -0.50 -7.13
CA TYR A 17 -27.29 0.02 -8.44
C TYR A 17 -26.83 -1.13 -9.34
N PRO A 18 -27.02 -1.05 -10.68
CA PRO A 18 -26.33 -1.95 -11.59
C PRO A 18 -24.84 -1.84 -11.29
N VAL A 19 -24.28 -2.95 -10.80
CA VAL A 19 -22.91 -3.01 -10.30
C VAL A 19 -21.97 -2.75 -11.48
N PRO A 20 -21.09 -1.72 -11.42
CA PRO A 20 -19.98 -1.63 -12.36
C PRO A 20 -19.19 -2.94 -12.26
N GLU A 21 -18.84 -3.56 -13.39
CA GLU A 21 -18.19 -4.89 -13.40
C GLU A 21 -16.85 -4.93 -12.62
N ASP A 22 -16.25 -3.77 -12.34
CA ASP A 22 -14.93 -3.60 -11.72
C ASP A 22 -15.00 -3.10 -10.26
N LEU A 23 -15.71 -3.81 -9.38
CA LEU A 23 -15.66 -3.53 -7.94
C LEU A 23 -14.70 -4.45 -7.19
N TRP A 24 -13.92 -3.84 -6.30
CA TRP A 24 -13.02 -4.53 -5.39
C TRP A 24 -13.79 -5.02 -4.16
N VAL A 25 -13.75 -6.32 -3.91
CA VAL A 25 -14.31 -6.93 -2.70
C VAL A 25 -13.32 -6.76 -1.54
N THR A 26 -13.73 -6.02 -0.51
CA THR A 26 -12.87 -5.75 0.66
C THR A 26 -13.62 -5.95 1.97
N ASP A 27 -12.91 -5.87 3.10
CA ASP A 27 -13.48 -5.82 4.46
C ASP A 27 -14.26 -4.52 4.74
N HIS A 28 -14.22 -3.55 3.82
CA HIS A 28 -14.99 -2.30 3.88
C HIS A 28 -16.28 -2.38 3.05
N GLY A 29 -16.50 -3.48 2.31
CA GLY A 29 -17.56 -3.63 1.33
C GLY A 29 -17.01 -3.61 -0.10
N TYR A 30 -17.89 -3.38 -1.07
CA TYR A 30 -17.51 -3.24 -2.48
C TYR A 30 -17.01 -1.82 -2.73
N LEU A 31 -15.79 -1.69 -3.23
CA LEU A 31 -15.16 -0.40 -3.49
C LEU A 31 -14.92 -0.22 -4.98
N ASN A 32 -15.11 1.00 -5.49
CA ASN A 32 -14.57 1.39 -6.79
C ASN A 32 -13.04 1.56 -6.72
N ASP A 33 -12.41 1.72 -7.88
CA ASP A 33 -10.95 1.91 -7.99
C ASP A 33 -10.44 3.07 -7.12
N GLU A 34 -11.12 4.21 -7.12
CA GLU A 34 -10.70 5.38 -6.33
C GLU A 34 -10.67 5.08 -4.83
N SER A 35 -11.74 4.48 -4.29
CA SER A 35 -11.83 4.16 -2.87
C SER A 35 -10.87 3.04 -2.49
N PHE A 36 -10.67 2.07 -3.38
CA PHE A 36 -9.68 1.00 -3.19
C PHE A 36 -8.26 1.55 -3.16
N ASP A 37 -7.90 2.48 -4.04
CA ASP A 37 -6.60 3.14 -4.07
C ASP A 37 -6.31 3.91 -2.77
N ILE A 38 -7.32 4.60 -2.23
CA ILE A 38 -7.21 5.28 -0.93
C ILE A 38 -6.95 4.26 0.18
N LEU A 39 -7.69 3.14 0.20
CA LEU A 39 -7.50 2.05 1.17
C LEU A 39 -6.09 1.44 1.07
N ALA A 40 -5.64 1.14 -0.14
CA ALA A 40 -4.33 0.57 -0.42
C ALA A 40 -3.21 1.51 0.05
N LYS A 41 -3.29 2.80 -0.30
CA LYS A 41 -2.33 3.83 0.13
C LYS A 41 -2.27 3.95 1.64
N ARG A 42 -3.40 3.98 2.35
CA ARG A 42 -3.40 4.07 3.83
C ARG A 42 -2.78 2.85 4.47
N ARG A 43 -3.10 1.65 4.00
CA ARG A 43 -2.50 0.40 4.51
C ARG A 43 -1.01 0.32 4.25
N LEU A 44 -0.57 0.72 3.06
CA LEU A 44 0.85 0.78 2.74
C LEU A 44 1.57 1.79 3.63
N THR A 45 1.02 2.99 3.81
CA THR A 45 1.59 4.01 4.70
C THR A 45 1.68 3.51 6.14
N GLU A 46 0.62 2.91 6.70
CA GLU A 46 0.66 2.35 8.05
C GLU A 46 1.66 1.19 8.19
N LYS A 47 1.79 0.36 7.14
CA LYS A 47 2.77 -0.71 7.10
C LYS A 47 4.19 -0.14 7.11
N PHE A 48 4.47 0.86 6.27
CA PHE A 48 5.78 1.53 6.20
C PHE A 48 6.12 2.33 7.46
N GLN A 49 5.12 2.81 8.20
CA GLN A 49 5.32 3.43 9.51
C GLN A 49 5.64 2.44 10.63
N LYS A 50 5.47 1.13 10.42
CA LYS A 50 5.64 0.12 11.47
C LYS A 50 6.70 -0.93 11.14
N GLN A 51 7.02 -1.11 9.87
CA GLN A 51 7.91 -2.17 9.39
C GLN A 51 8.95 -1.60 8.45
N SER A 52 10.19 -2.08 8.61
CA SER A 52 11.21 -1.84 7.61
C SER A 52 10.88 -2.59 6.33
N TYR A 53 11.21 -2.01 5.18
CA TYR A 53 11.05 -2.66 3.88
C TYR A 53 12.27 -2.45 3.01
N VAL A 54 12.51 -3.40 2.10
CA VAL A 54 13.62 -3.35 1.14
C VAL A 54 13.06 -3.05 -0.24
N ARG A 55 13.72 -2.14 -0.97
CA ARG A 55 13.38 -1.79 -2.34
C ARG A 55 14.64 -1.67 -3.19
N GLU A 56 14.58 -2.25 -4.38
CA GLU A 56 15.51 -1.98 -5.48
C GLU A 56 15.05 -0.72 -6.22
N LEU A 57 15.96 0.22 -6.40
CA LEU A 57 15.73 1.48 -7.10
C LEU A 57 16.13 1.34 -8.58
N ASP A 58 15.62 2.22 -9.43
CA ASP A 58 15.87 2.17 -10.88
C ASP A 58 17.36 2.34 -11.25
N ASN A 59 18.18 2.84 -10.32
CA ASN A 59 19.64 2.94 -10.46
C ASN A 59 20.39 1.64 -10.09
N GLY A 60 19.68 0.54 -9.81
CA GLY A 60 20.24 -0.77 -9.43
C GLY A 60 20.60 -0.90 -7.95
N GLU A 61 20.45 0.15 -7.14
CA GLU A 61 20.76 0.10 -5.71
C GLU A 61 19.64 -0.57 -4.90
N THR A 62 20.02 -1.32 -3.87
CA THR A 62 19.06 -1.92 -2.93
C THR A 62 19.12 -1.20 -1.60
N TRP A 63 17.98 -0.65 -1.16
CA TRP A 63 17.86 0.13 0.06
C TRP A 63 16.84 -0.48 1.02
N GLN A 64 17.16 -0.45 2.32
CA GLN A 64 16.23 -0.66 3.41
C GLN A 64 15.72 0.69 3.93
N PHE A 65 14.41 0.82 4.00
CA PHE A 65 13.72 1.97 4.56
C PHE A 65 13.13 1.56 5.90
N ASN A 66 13.49 2.27 6.97
CA ASN A 66 13.04 1.98 8.32
C ASN A 66 11.85 2.86 8.73
N PRO A 67 11.03 2.40 9.70
CA PRO A 67 9.90 3.16 10.24
C PRO A 67 10.26 4.53 10.82
N ASP A 68 11.47 4.67 11.36
CA ASP A 68 12.00 5.91 11.95
C ASP A 68 12.45 6.95 10.90
N GLY A 69 12.27 6.65 9.62
CA GLY A 69 12.67 7.51 8.50
C GLY A 69 14.13 7.32 8.08
N THR A 70 14.91 6.50 8.77
CA THR A 70 16.28 6.17 8.36
C THR A 70 16.28 5.26 7.14
N LYS A 71 17.34 5.37 6.34
CA LYS A 71 17.54 4.57 5.13
C LYS A 71 18.95 3.98 5.15
N LEU A 72 19.07 2.71 4.83
CA LEU A 72 20.33 1.98 4.81
C LEU A 72 20.51 1.34 3.44
N MET A 73 21.63 1.62 2.76
CA MET A 73 21.96 0.93 1.53
C MET A 73 22.44 -0.48 1.86
N ILE A 74 21.78 -1.51 1.32
CA ILE A 74 22.16 -2.91 1.47
C ILE A 74 23.10 -3.31 0.33
N ARG A 75 22.81 -2.85 -0.89
CA ARG A 75 23.62 -3.12 -2.08
C ARG A 75 23.82 -1.88 -2.92
N ASP A 76 25.03 -1.71 -3.44
CA ASP A 76 25.34 -0.70 -4.44
C ASP A 76 24.74 -1.05 -5.82
N LYS A 77 24.91 -0.15 -6.79
CA LYS A 77 24.45 -0.30 -8.18
C LYS A 77 25.00 -1.54 -8.90
N ASP A 78 26.13 -2.08 -8.43
CA ASP A 78 26.79 -3.25 -9.00
C ASP A 78 26.34 -4.54 -8.28
N GLY A 79 25.38 -4.44 -7.35
CA GLY A 79 24.82 -5.54 -6.57
C GLY A 79 25.70 -5.99 -5.40
N LYS A 80 26.80 -5.28 -5.11
CA LYS A 80 27.71 -5.64 -4.01
C LYS A 80 27.15 -5.16 -2.68
N ARG A 81 27.29 -5.98 -1.64
CA ARG A 81 26.88 -5.58 -0.28
C ARG A 81 27.75 -4.44 0.23
N VAL A 82 27.10 -3.45 0.82
CA VAL A 82 27.78 -2.39 1.57
C VAL A 82 28.00 -2.92 2.99
N ALA A 83 29.27 -3.05 3.40
CA ALA A 83 29.68 -3.60 4.69
C ALA A 83 29.61 -2.55 5.82
#